data_AF-A0ABD3VG37-F1
#
_entry.id   AF-A0ABD3VG37-F1
#
_cell.length_a   1.000
_cell.length_b   1.000
_cell.length_c   1.000
_cell.angle_alpha   90.00
_cell.angle_beta   90.00
_cell.angle_gamma   90.00
#
_symmetry.space_group_name_H-M   'P 1'
#
loop_
_entity.id
_entity.type
_entity.pdbx_description
1 polymer ?
#
loop_
_entity_poly.entity_id
_entity_poly.type
_entity_poly.pdbx_seq_one_letter_code
_entity_poly.pdbx_strand_id
1 'polypeptide(L)'
;MLDLLILPREKLAKWILRCHRKKKNLFTALKTLNVRFLTKCFNNPVYCLFMKSAIPLFDAANVVLQKEEPCIHIMHKILSNQLSDLLIRFFKPEIITSAKHLTDIDFHDHANQKDNEDLAIGAEAR
;
A
#
# COMPACT_ATOMS: atom_id res chain seq x y z
N MET A 1 2.05 27.30 14.57
CA MET A 1 3.35 26.59 14.45
C MET A 1 3.08 25.20 13.87
N LEU A 2 2.63 25.14 12.61
CA LEU A 2 2.12 23.94 11.95
C LEU A 2 2.48 23.98 10.43
N ASP A 3 3.69 24.44 10.11
CA ASP A 3 4.11 24.77 8.73
C ASP A 3 5.18 23.84 8.12
N LEU A 4 5.30 22.59 8.58
CA LEU A 4 6.42 21.70 8.15
C LEU A 4 6.02 20.30 7.66
N LEU A 5 4.75 20.07 7.34
CA LEU A 5 4.34 18.98 6.46
C LEU A 5 4.17 19.55 5.06
N ILE A 6 4.64 18.81 4.04
CA ILE A 6 4.53 19.06 2.58
C ILE A 6 5.85 19.52 1.94
N LEU A 7 6.58 18.56 1.34
CA LEU A 7 7.37 18.86 0.15
C LEU A 7 6.44 19.48 -0.91
N PRO A 8 6.90 20.46 -1.71
CA PRO A 8 6.03 21.15 -2.67
C PRO A 8 5.36 20.14 -3.59
N ARG A 9 4.02 20.04 -3.53
CA ARG A 9 3.19 19.14 -4.36
C ARG A 9 3.61 19.18 -5.83
N GLU A 10 4.14 20.31 -6.29
CA GLU A 10 4.68 20.51 -7.63
C GLU A 10 5.81 19.56 -8.04
N LYS A 11 6.75 19.23 -7.14
CA LYS A 11 7.88 18.33 -7.49
C LYS A 11 7.40 16.88 -7.63
N LEU A 12 6.47 16.47 -6.77
CA LEU A 12 5.82 15.16 -6.86
C LEU A 12 4.95 15.08 -8.12
N ALA A 13 4.13 16.10 -8.39
CA ALA A 13 3.30 16.18 -9.58
C ALA A 13 4.12 16.17 -10.88
N LYS A 14 5.23 16.93 -10.95
CA LYS A 14 6.14 16.93 -12.10
C LYS A 14 6.79 15.56 -12.32
N TRP A 15 7.12 14.83 -11.25
CA TRP A 15 7.67 13.47 -11.35
C TRP A 15 6.60 12.44 -11.76
N ILE A 16 5.38 12.51 -11.19
CA ILE A 16 4.24 11.67 -11.55
C ILE A 16 3.88 11.86 -13.03
N LEU A 17 3.80 13.12 -13.49
CA LEU A 17 3.57 13.46 -14.90
C LEU A 17 4.69 12.92 -15.81
N ARG A 18 5.94 12.93 -15.34
CA ARG A 18 7.08 12.38 -16.08
C ARG A 18 7.05 10.85 -16.17
N CYS A 19 6.54 10.16 -15.15
CA CYS A 19 6.30 8.71 -15.17
C CYS A 19 5.14 8.35 -16.10
N HIS A 20 4.02 9.09 -16.01
CA HIS A 20 2.87 8.96 -16.91
C HIS A 20 3.27 9.16 -18.38
N ARG A 21 4.08 10.18 -18.68
CA ARG A 21 4.57 10.48 -20.04
C ARG A 21 5.44 9.37 -20.62
N LYS A 22 6.10 8.55 -19.79
CA LYS A 22 6.92 7.42 -20.26
C LYS A 22 6.15 6.10 -20.36
N LYS A 23 4.81 6.09 -20.17
CA LYS A 23 3.98 4.88 -20.02
C LYS A 23 4.60 3.86 -19.06
N LYS A 24 5.42 4.31 -18.11
CA LYS A 24 5.97 3.45 -17.07
C LYS A 24 4.99 3.47 -15.92
N ASN A 25 4.57 2.30 -15.48
CA ASN A 25 3.74 2.17 -14.30
C ASN A 25 4.42 2.90 -13.13
N LEU A 26 3.69 3.86 -12.54
CA LEU A 26 4.15 4.72 -11.45
C LEU A 26 4.65 3.88 -10.27
N PHE A 27 4.02 2.74 -10.00
CA PHE A 27 4.40 1.77 -8.98
C PHE A 27 5.69 1.03 -9.35
N THR A 28 5.89 0.66 -10.62
CA THR A 28 7.16 0.07 -11.09
C THR A 28 8.32 1.07 -10.99
N ALA A 29 8.05 2.35 -11.24
CA ALA A 29 9.03 3.44 -11.05
C ALA A 29 9.35 3.66 -9.56
N LEU A 30 8.36 3.55 -8.68
CA LEU A 30 8.56 3.62 -7.22
C LEU A 30 9.31 2.39 -6.68
N LYS A 31 9.10 1.20 -7.25
CA LYS A 31 9.88 -0.01 -6.92
C LYS A 31 11.36 0.09 -7.29
N THR A 32 11.67 0.77 -8.39
CA THR A 32 13.06 1.00 -8.83
C THR A 32 13.73 2.17 -8.09
N LEU A 33 12.96 2.94 -7.32
CA LEU A 33 13.51 3.95 -6.43
C LEU A 33 14.24 3.28 -5.26
N ASN A 34 15.55 3.47 -5.20
CA ASN A 34 16.37 3.04 -4.06
C ASN A 34 15.88 3.72 -2.77
N VAL A 35 15.85 2.99 -1.65
CA VAL A 35 15.54 3.54 -0.32
C VAL A 35 16.36 4.81 -0.06
N ARG A 36 17.65 4.86 -0.45
CA ARG A 36 18.49 6.06 -0.32
C ARG A 36 17.96 7.28 -1.09
N PHE A 37 17.34 7.08 -2.26
CA PHE A 37 16.72 8.17 -3.02
C PHE A 37 15.43 8.64 -2.33
N LEU A 38 14.63 7.70 -1.82
CA LEU A 38 13.44 8.01 -1.02
C LEU A 38 13.83 8.76 0.26
N THR A 39 14.88 8.37 0.97
CA THR A 39 15.36 9.07 2.18
C THR A 39 15.89 10.47 1.88
N LYS A 40 16.42 10.69 0.67
CA LYS A 40 16.89 12.00 0.22
C LYS A 40 15.74 12.93 -0.18
N CYS A 41 14.65 12.37 -0.72
CA CYS A 41 13.48 13.12 -1.15
C CYS A 41 12.44 13.30 -0.06
N PHE A 42 12.31 12.33 0.85
CA PHE A 42 11.43 12.33 2.02
C PHE A 42 12.30 12.28 3.26
N ASN A 43 12.28 13.36 4.06
CA ASN A 43 13.08 13.49 5.28
C ASN A 43 12.67 12.52 6.40
N ASN A 44 11.81 11.53 6.14
CA ASN A 44 11.33 10.59 7.14
C ASN A 44 11.62 9.13 6.71
N PRO A 45 12.55 8.42 7.37
CA PRO A 45 12.89 7.04 7.04
C PRO A 45 11.73 6.07 7.29
N VAL A 46 10.87 6.34 8.28
CA VAL A 46 9.68 5.53 8.59
C VAL A 46 8.69 5.55 7.42
N TYR A 47 8.49 6.71 6.82
CA TYR A 47 7.64 6.86 5.63
C TYR A 47 8.19 6.08 4.43
N CYS A 48 9.51 6.05 4.26
CA CYS A 48 10.15 5.28 3.20
C CYS A 48 9.96 3.77 3.41
N LEU A 49 10.09 3.30 4.65
CA LEU A 49 9.85 1.90 5.02
C LEU A 49 8.38 1.50 4.82
N PHE A 50 7.45 2.36 5.24
CA PHE A 50 6.03 2.19 4.98
C PHE A 50 5.77 2.02 3.49
N MET A 51 6.21 2.97 2.66
CA MET A 51 6.00 2.93 1.21
C MET A 51 6.62 1.69 0.56
N LYS A 52 7.84 1.30 0.97
CA LYS A 52 8.48 0.08 0.49
C LYS A 52 7.62 -1.16 0.73
N SER A 53 6.92 -1.23 1.88
CA SER A 53 6.07 -2.37 2.22
C SER A 53 4.63 -2.27 1.70
N ALA A 54 4.11 -1.05 1.52
CA ALA A 54 2.74 -0.80 1.10
C ALA A 54 2.59 -0.92 -0.42
N ILE A 55 3.53 -0.39 -1.21
CA ILE A 55 3.49 -0.44 -2.68
C ILE A 55 3.27 -1.86 -3.22
N PRO A 56 4.01 -2.89 -2.74
CA PRO A 56 3.84 -4.26 -3.22
C PRO A 56 2.42 -4.83 -3.08
N LEU A 57 1.66 -4.39 -2.07
CA LEU A 57 0.28 -4.86 -1.84
C LEU A 57 -0.65 -4.51 -3.01
N PHE A 58 -0.39 -3.41 -3.70
CA PHE A 58 -1.28 -2.91 -4.75
C PHE A 58 -0.90 -3.41 -6.15
N ASP A 59 0.25 -4.07 -6.32
CA ASP A 59 0.73 -4.41 -7.67
C ASP A 59 -0.19 -5.37 -8.40
N ALA A 60 -0.67 -6.42 -7.73
CA ALA A 60 -1.50 -7.44 -8.35
C ALA A 60 -2.81 -6.85 -8.91
N ALA A 61 -3.49 -6.02 -8.11
CA ALA A 61 -4.69 -5.32 -8.58
C ALA A 61 -4.37 -4.27 -9.63
N ASN A 62 -3.30 -3.49 -9.46
CA ASN A 62 -2.90 -2.47 -10.43
C ASN A 62 -2.60 -3.07 -11.81
N VAL A 63 -1.92 -4.22 -11.87
CA VAL A 63 -1.65 -4.91 -13.14
C VAL A 63 -2.96 -5.22 -13.86
N VAL A 64 -3.98 -5.68 -13.14
CA VAL A 64 -5.26 -6.03 -13.74
C VAL A 64 -6.11 -4.80 -14.08
N LEU A 65 -6.11 -3.78 -13.23
CA LEU A 65 -6.81 -2.51 -13.48
C LEU A 65 -6.24 -1.73 -14.67
N GLN A 66 -4.95 -1.92 -14.97
CA GLN A 66 -4.28 -1.26 -16.09
C GLN A 66 -4.37 -2.01 -17.42
N LYS A 67 -5.00 -3.20 -17.43
CA LYS A 67 -5.24 -3.93 -18.69
C LYS A 67 -6.29 -3.21 -19.52
N GLU A 68 -6.11 -3.24 -20.84
CA GLU A 68 -7.11 -2.73 -21.79
C GLU A 68 -8.35 -3.65 -21.85
N GLU A 69 -8.19 -4.93 -21.53
CA GLU A 69 -9.26 -5.92 -21.51
C GLU A 69 -10.04 -5.93 -20.17
N PRO A 70 -11.37 -6.11 -20.20
CA PRO A 70 -12.19 -6.19 -18.99
C PRO A 70 -11.92 -7.50 -18.22
N CYS A 71 -11.25 -7.38 -17.07
CA CYS A 71 -10.84 -8.52 -16.24
C CYS A 71 -11.73 -8.74 -15.01
N ILE A 72 -13.04 -8.45 -15.11
CA ILE A 72 -13.94 -8.46 -13.94
C ILE A 72 -13.99 -9.81 -13.21
N HIS A 73 -13.88 -10.92 -13.96
CA HIS A 73 -13.94 -12.29 -13.45
C HIS A 73 -12.77 -12.64 -12.51
N ILE A 74 -11.59 -12.06 -12.71
CA ILE A 74 -10.44 -12.21 -11.79
C ILE A 74 -10.33 -11.06 -10.78
N MET A 75 -10.91 -9.90 -11.08
CA MET A 75 -10.78 -8.69 -10.28
C MET A 75 -11.24 -8.90 -8.84
N HIS A 76 -12.42 -9.51 -8.66
CA HIS A 76 -12.98 -9.75 -7.33
C HIS A 76 -12.01 -10.56 -6.44
N LYS A 77 -11.44 -11.64 -6.98
CA LYS A 77 -10.47 -12.48 -6.27
C LYS A 77 -9.22 -11.69 -5.90
N ILE A 78 -8.69 -10.89 -6.83
CA ILE A 78 -7.47 -10.11 -6.60
C ILE A 78 -7.69 -9.03 -5.53
N LEU A 79 -8.80 -8.31 -5.59
CA LEU A 79 -9.13 -7.28 -4.59
C LEU A 79 -9.39 -7.90 -3.21
N SER A 80 -10.03 -9.08 -3.17
CA SER A 80 -10.22 -9.82 -1.91
C SER A 80 -8.89 -10.23 -1.29
N ASN A 81 -7.96 -10.77 -2.09
CA ASN A 81 -6.63 -11.12 -1.61
C ASN A 81 -5.85 -9.88 -1.13
N GLN A 82 -5.90 -8.78 -1.90
CA GLN A 82 -5.28 -7.52 -1.50
C GLN A 82 -5.84 -7.00 -0.17
N LEU A 83 -7.16 -7.08 0.03
CA LEU A 83 -7.79 -6.70 1.28
C LEU A 83 -7.30 -7.59 2.43
N SER A 84 -7.20 -8.90 2.22
CA SER A 84 -6.65 -9.84 3.22
C SER A 84 -5.22 -9.47 3.61
N ASP A 85 -4.36 -9.21 2.63
CA ASP A 85 -2.95 -8.85 2.84
C ASP A 85 -2.78 -7.50 3.55
N LEU A 86 -3.76 -6.62 3.42
CA LEU A 86 -3.82 -5.36 4.14
C LEU A 86 -4.29 -5.58 5.58
N LEU A 87 -5.38 -6.34 5.76
CA LEU A 87 -5.98 -6.60 7.07
C LEU A 87 -5.02 -7.36 7.99
N ILE A 88 -4.26 -8.34 7.48
CA ILE A 88 -3.32 -9.13 8.31
C ILE A 88 -2.21 -8.27 8.96
N ARG A 89 -1.99 -7.05 8.46
CA ARG A 89 -1.03 -6.11 9.05
C ARG A 89 -1.58 -5.36 10.26
N PHE A 90 -2.90 -5.24 10.38
CA PHE A 90 -3.57 -4.44 11.42
C PHE A 90 -4.50 -5.26 12.32
N PHE A 91 -4.99 -6.40 11.83
CA PHE A 91 -5.95 -7.26 12.50
C PHE A 91 -5.32 -8.59 12.86
N LYS A 92 -5.85 -9.18 13.92
CA LYS A 92 -5.46 -10.50 14.40
C LYS A 92 -5.76 -11.56 13.31
N PRO A 93 -4.78 -12.41 12.93
CA PRO A 93 -4.97 -13.40 11.86
C PRO A 93 -6.15 -14.34 12.09
N GLU A 94 -6.48 -14.62 13.35
CA GLU A 94 -7.60 -15.47 13.76
C GLU A 94 -8.95 -14.89 13.30
N ILE A 95 -9.12 -13.57 13.38
CA ILE A 95 -10.34 -12.87 12.95
C ILE A 95 -10.49 -12.94 11.43
N ILE A 96 -9.38 -12.77 10.71
CA ILE A 96 -9.36 -12.82 9.24
C ILE A 96 -9.69 -14.23 8.74
N THR A 97 -9.13 -15.25 9.39
CA THR A 97 -9.32 -16.66 9.00
C THR A 97 -10.71 -17.17 9.36
N SER A 98 -11.31 -16.66 10.44
CA SER A 98 -12.67 -17.04 10.86
C SER A 98 -13.78 -16.31 10.09
N ALA A 99 -13.47 -15.20 9.44
CA ALA A 99 -14.43 -14.45 8.64
C ALA A 99 -14.81 -15.18 7.35
N LYS A 100 -16.11 -15.33 7.10
CA LYS A 100 -16.63 -15.89 5.84
C LYS A 100 -16.40 -14.93 4.66
N HIS A 101 -16.60 -13.64 4.90
CA HIS A 101 -16.24 -12.57 3.97
C HIS A 101 -15.44 -11.50 4.72
N LEU A 102 -14.36 -11.02 4.10
CA LEU A 102 -13.50 -9.99 4.69
C LEU A 102 -14.23 -8.66 4.96
N THR A 103 -15.36 -8.43 4.29
CA THR A 103 -16.24 -7.28 4.48
C THR A 103 -17.08 -7.35 5.75
N ASP A 104 -17.19 -8.54 6.36
CA ASP A 104 -18.01 -8.77 7.55
C ASP A 104 -17.23 -8.52 8.85
N ILE A 105 -15.93 -8.27 8.75
CA ILE A 105 -15.08 -7.97 9.89
C ILE A 105 -15.44 -6.57 10.41
N ASP A 106 -15.78 -6.47 11.70
CA ASP A 106 -15.98 -5.18 12.33
C ASP A 106 -14.63 -4.47 12.56
N PHE A 107 -14.40 -3.43 11.78
CA PHE A 107 -13.18 -2.61 11.86
C PHE A 107 -13.17 -1.65 13.05
N HIS A 108 -14.32 -1.38 13.66
CA HIS A 108 -14.44 -0.49 14.82
C HIS A 108 -14.15 -1.19 16.15
N ASP A 109 -14.27 -2.51 16.17
CA ASP A 109 -13.93 -3.28 17.36
C ASP A 109 -12.41 -3.42 17.51
N HIS A 110 -11.87 -2.74 18.53
CA HIS A 110 -10.46 -2.80 18.89
C HIS A 110 -10.01 -4.20 19.33
N ALA A 111 -10.92 -5.07 19.79
CA ALA A 111 -10.55 -6.45 20.15
C ALA A 111 -10.05 -7.24 18.93
N ASN A 112 -10.49 -6.88 17.73
CA ASN A 112 -10.10 -7.51 16.47
C ASN A 112 -8.74 -7.01 15.94
N GLN A 113 -8.29 -5.86 16.42
CA GLN A 113 -7.03 -5.23 16.00
C GLN A 113 -5.84 -5.86 16.74
N LYS A 114 -4.67 -5.80 16.11
CA LYS A 114 -3.39 -6.13 16.75
C LYS A 114 -3.04 -5.05 17.77
N ASP A 115 -2.33 -5.45 18.82
CA ASP A 115 -1.78 -4.52 19.79
C ASP A 115 -0.65 -3.68 19.14
N ASN A 116 -0.38 -2.49 19.67
CA ASN A 116 0.58 -1.55 19.07
C ASN A 116 2.00 -2.14 18.97
N GLU A 117 2.33 -3.01 19.90
CA GLU A 117 3.58 -3.74 20.06
C GLU A 117 3.79 -4.76 18.93
N ASP A 118 2.69 -5.27 18.37
CA ASP A 118 2.67 -6.23 17.26
C ASP A 118 2.60 -5.55 15.89
N LEU A 119 2.41 -4.22 15.84
CA LEU A 119 2.39 -3.45 14.60
C LEU A 119 3.80 -3.17 14.11
N ALA A 120 4.14 -3.74 12.95
CA ALA A 120 5.43 -3.52 12.30
C ALA A 120 5.29 -2.62 11.06
N ILE A 121 6.02 -1.50 11.04
CA ILE A 121 6.12 -0.63 9.86
C ILE A 121 7.25 -1.13 8.96
N GLY A 122 6.93 -1.45 7.71
CA GLY A 122 7.95 -1.79 6.71
C GLY A 122 8.40 -3.24 6.73
N ALA A 123 7.91 -4.06 7.66
CA ALA A 123 8.14 -5.50 7.70
C ALA A 123 7.08 -6.25 6.87
N GLU A 124 7.41 -7.47 6.46
CA GLU A 124 6.43 -8.39 5.89
C GLU A 124 5.44 -8.82 6.97
N ALA A 125 4.17 -8.95 6.59
CA ALA A 125 3.17 -9.51 7.49
C ALA A 125 3.54 -10.96 7.79
N ARG A 126 3.50 -11.33 9.08
CA ARG A 126 3.62 -12.71 9.56
C ARG A 126 2.26 -13.23 9.97
#